data_AF-A0A1M6H5F6-F1
#
_entry.id   AF-A0A1M6H5F6-F1
#
_cell.length_a   1.000
_cell.length_b   1.000
_cell.length_c   1.000
_cell.angle_alpha   90.00
_cell.angle_beta   90.00
_cell.angle_gamma   90.00
#
_symmetry.space_group_name_H-M   'P 1'
#
loop_
_entity.id
_entity.type
_entity.pdbx_description
1 polymer ?
#
loop_
_entity_poly.entity_id
_entity_poly.type
_entity_poly.pdbx_seq_one_letter_code
_entity_poly.pdbx_strand_id
1 'polypeptide(L)'
;MKKNKMIYWTATILMSLLFILSASMYLFNYERASGFFINLGFPTWLIYPLAILKVLGVLTILTKKSTFLKELAYSGFLFDALLALTAHLMVRDHEYMPALLSIVFIITSWAYDRKVFGNYKQTIINHGK
;
A
#
# COMPACT_ATOMS: atom_id res chain seq x y z
N MET A 1 2.93 -24.77 1.39
CA MET A 1 4.05 -23.80 1.28
C MET A 1 4.16 -23.16 -0.10
N LYS A 2 4.29 -23.92 -1.21
CA LYS A 2 4.40 -23.34 -2.58
C LYS A 2 3.20 -22.45 -2.97
N LYS A 3 1.97 -22.92 -2.73
CA LYS A 3 0.73 -22.16 -3.00
C LYS A 3 0.68 -20.82 -2.26
N ASN A 4 1.02 -20.81 -0.96
CA ASN A 4 1.03 -19.57 -0.17
C ASN A 4 2.05 -18.55 -0.69
N LYS A 5 3.24 -19.04 -1.11
CA LYS A 5 4.27 -18.19 -1.69
C LYS A 5 3.84 -17.60 -3.04
N MET A 6 3.12 -18.38 -3.86
CA MET A 6 2.54 -17.91 -5.12
C MET A 6 1.49 -16.81 -4.87
N ILE A 7 0.53 -17.07 -3.96
CA ILE A 7 -0.52 -16.09 -3.61
C ILE A 7 0.11 -14.79 -3.08
N TYR A 8 1.10 -14.91 -2.19
CA TYR A 8 1.87 -13.77 -1.70
C TYR A 8 2.43 -12.94 -2.86
N TRP A 9 3.25 -13.54 -3.73
CA TRP A 9 3.92 -12.78 -4.79
C TRP A 9 2.95 -12.20 -5.81
N THR A 10 1.88 -12.92 -6.15
CA THR A 10 0.82 -12.39 -7.02
C THR A 10 0.18 -11.14 -6.40
N ALA A 11 -0.24 -11.21 -5.13
CA ALA A 11 -0.85 -10.07 -4.44
C ALA A 11 0.15 -8.90 -4.29
N THR A 12 1.40 -9.18 -3.91
CA THR A 12 2.44 -8.16 -3.75
C THR A 12 2.73 -7.46 -5.07
N ILE A 13 2.88 -8.19 -6.17
CA ILE A 13 3.17 -7.60 -7.49
C ILE A 13 1.99 -6.75 -7.97
N LEU A 14 0.76 -7.24 -7.84
CA LEU A 14 -0.43 -6.47 -8.24
C LEU A 14 -0.60 -5.20 -7.40
N MET A 15 -0.42 -5.30 -6.08
CA MET A 15 -0.41 -4.14 -5.19
C MET A 15 0.70 -3.14 -5.59
N SER A 16 1.93 -3.62 -5.78
CA SER A 16 3.05 -2.78 -6.18
C SER A 16 2.79 -2.08 -7.51
N LEU A 17 2.21 -2.79 -8.49
CA LEU A 17 1.86 -2.21 -9.77
C LEU A 17 0.86 -1.06 -9.62
N LEU A 18 -0.21 -1.23 -8.83
CA LEU A 18 -1.19 -0.17 -8.59
C LEU A 18 -0.55 1.10 -8.00
N PHE A 19 0.29 0.94 -6.97
CA PHE A 19 0.96 2.08 -6.34
C PHE A 19 2.04 2.72 -7.21
N ILE A 20 2.80 1.94 -8.00
CA ILE A 20 3.79 2.48 -8.93
C ILE A 20 3.11 3.19 -10.10
N LEU A 21 2.01 2.65 -10.64
CA LEU A 21 1.24 3.35 -11.68
C LEU A 21 0.69 4.68 -11.14
N SER A 22 0.11 4.69 -9.94
CA SER A 22 -0.32 5.91 -9.26
C SER A 22 0.83 6.91 -9.07
N ALA A 23 1.97 6.47 -8.52
CA ALA A 23 3.13 7.34 -8.31
C ALA A 23 3.73 7.85 -9.63
N SER A 24 3.75 7.03 -10.67
CA SER A 24 4.23 7.43 -12.00
C SER A 24 3.37 8.54 -12.60
N MET A 25 2.04 8.47 -12.42
CA MET A 25 1.14 9.55 -12.84
C MET A 25 1.48 10.86 -12.10
N TYR A 26 1.76 10.78 -10.80
CA TYR A 26 2.09 11.95 -9.98
C TYR A 26 3.42 12.60 -10.42
N LEU A 27 4.41 11.77 -10.80
CA LEU A 27 5.75 12.22 -11.19
C LEU A 27 5.83 12.71 -12.64
N PHE A 28 5.15 12.05 -13.57
CA PHE A 28 5.29 12.31 -15.01
C PHE A 28 4.13 13.09 -15.61
N ASN A 29 3.01 13.22 -14.91
CA ASN A 29 1.84 13.95 -15.39
C ASN A 29 1.22 14.80 -14.27
N TYR A 30 1.97 15.84 -13.87
CA TYR A 30 1.59 16.72 -12.78
C TYR A 30 0.24 17.43 -13.02
N GLU A 31 -0.05 17.85 -14.25
CA GLU A 31 -1.31 18.53 -14.59
C GLU A 31 -2.53 17.62 -14.38
N ARG A 32 -2.44 16.36 -14.80
CA ARG A 32 -3.49 15.38 -14.52
C ARG A 32 -3.60 15.08 -13.02
N ALA A 33 -2.48 14.91 -12.34
CA ALA A 33 -2.46 14.64 -10.90
C ALA A 33 -3.03 15.81 -10.09
N SER A 34 -2.71 17.06 -10.43
CA SER A 34 -3.23 18.24 -9.75
C SER A 34 -4.74 18.38 -9.93
N GLY A 35 -5.26 18.11 -11.14
CA GLY A 35 -6.69 18.03 -11.40
C GLY A 35 -7.41 17.02 -10.49
N PHE A 36 -6.86 15.80 -10.35
CA PHE A 36 -7.40 14.80 -9.42
C PHE A 36 -7.39 15.26 -7.97
N PHE A 37 -6.28 15.79 -7.48
CA PHE A 37 -6.17 16.24 -6.09
C PHE A 37 -7.15 17.38 -5.80
N ILE A 38 -7.25 18.36 -6.69
CA ILE A 38 -8.21 19.47 -6.55
C ILE A 38 -9.66 18.95 -6.56
N ASN A 39 -10.00 18.05 -7.48
CA ASN A 39 -11.34 17.45 -7.54
C ASN A 39 -11.70 16.70 -6.25
N LEU A 40 -10.73 16.00 -5.66
CA LEU A 40 -10.88 15.28 -4.40
C LEU A 40 -10.78 16.19 -3.16
N GLY A 41 -10.56 17.49 -3.32
CA GLY A 41 -10.45 18.45 -2.20
C GLY A 41 -9.11 18.42 -1.46
N PHE A 42 -8.08 17.84 -2.04
CA PHE A 42 -6.73 17.77 -1.47
C PHE A 42 -5.80 18.84 -2.04
N PRO A 43 -4.87 19.37 -1.23
CA PRO A 43 -3.89 20.33 -1.71
C PRO A 43 -2.83 19.66 -2.60
N THR A 44 -2.39 20.37 -3.65
CA THR A 44 -1.47 19.85 -4.67
C THR A 44 -0.04 19.60 -4.16
N TRP A 45 0.37 20.24 -3.06
CA TRP A 45 1.69 19.99 -2.46
C TRP A 45 1.87 18.55 -1.98
N LEU A 46 0.78 17.80 -1.74
CA LEU A 46 0.81 16.39 -1.34
C LEU A 46 1.30 15.44 -2.45
N ILE A 47 1.21 15.85 -3.72
CA ILE A 47 1.46 14.99 -4.89
C ILE A 47 2.85 14.36 -4.83
N TYR A 48 3.90 15.17 -4.75
CA TYR A 48 5.28 14.65 -4.77
C TYR A 48 5.68 13.90 -3.50
N PRO A 49 5.38 14.38 -2.27
CA PRO A 49 5.60 13.61 -1.05
C PRO A 49 4.94 12.23 -1.08
N LEU A 50 3.67 12.15 -1.51
CA LEU A 50 2.96 10.87 -1.63
C LEU A 50 3.58 9.97 -2.71
N ALA A 51 3.99 10.53 -3.84
CA ALA A 51 4.66 9.75 -4.89
C ALA A 51 5.97 9.11 -4.38
N ILE A 52 6.79 9.88 -3.67
CA ILE A 52 8.05 9.40 -3.07
C ILE A 52 7.75 8.30 -2.04
N LEU A 53 6.78 8.52 -1.14
CA LEU A 53 6.39 7.53 -0.14
C LEU A 53 5.86 6.24 -0.78
N LYS A 54 5.09 6.32 -1.88
CA LYS A 54 4.62 5.14 -2.62
C LYS A 54 5.77 4.33 -3.19
N VAL A 55 6.75 4.97 -3.82
CA VAL A 55 7.93 4.27 -4.35
C VAL A 55 8.75 3.64 -3.22
N LEU A 56 9.04 4.38 -2.15
CA LEU A 56 9.78 3.87 -1.00
C LEU A 56 9.06 2.72 -0.30
N GLY A 57 7.74 2.82 -0.15
CA GLY A 57 6.91 1.77 0.44
C GLY A 57 6.97 0.48 -0.39
N VAL A 58 6.87 0.57 -1.72
CA VAL A 58 6.99 -0.59 -2.61
C VAL A 58 8.36 -1.23 -2.49
N LEU A 59 9.44 -0.44 -2.53
CA LEU A 59 10.80 -0.95 -2.35
C LEU A 59 10.99 -1.62 -0.99
N THR A 60 10.41 -1.05 0.07
CA THR A 60 10.48 -1.60 1.42
C THR A 60 9.81 -2.98 1.50
N ILE A 61 8.62 -3.14 0.89
CA ILE A 61 7.90 -4.42 0.89
C ILE A 61 8.60 -5.47 0.01
N LEU A 62 9.14 -5.09 -1.15
CA LEU A 62 9.80 -6.03 -2.05
C LEU A 62 11.14 -6.52 -1.48
N THR A 63 11.93 -5.62 -0.88
CA THR A 63 13.25 -5.96 -0.34
C THR A 63 13.19 -6.69 1.00
N LYS A 64 12.14 -6.44 1.81
CA LYS A 64 11.92 -7.07 3.13
C LYS A 64 13.11 -6.97 4.09
N LYS A 65 13.98 -5.97 3.92
CA LYS A 65 15.20 -5.81 4.73
C LYS A 65 14.91 -5.59 6.22
N SER A 66 13.78 -4.97 6.55
CA SER A 66 13.37 -4.69 7.93
C SER A 66 11.90 -5.05 8.13
N THR A 67 11.62 -5.89 9.12
CA THR A 67 10.24 -6.24 9.50
C THR A 67 9.47 -5.00 9.94
N PHE A 68 10.09 -4.12 10.73
CA PHE A 68 9.45 -2.88 11.19
C PHE A 68 9.04 -1.97 10.01
N LEU A 69 9.98 -1.68 9.10
CA LEU A 69 9.69 -0.81 7.95
C LEU A 69 8.67 -1.44 7.01
N LYS A 70 8.69 -2.76 6.84
CA LYS A 70 7.71 -3.50 6.03
C LYS A 70 6.30 -3.39 6.62
N GLU A 71 6.12 -3.60 7.92
CA GLU A 71 4.82 -3.43 8.58
C GLU A 71 4.34 -1.97 8.53
N LEU A 72 5.26 -1.01 8.68
CA LEU A 72 4.96 0.41 8.52
C LEU A 72 4.49 0.73 7.09
N ALA A 73 5.16 0.18 6.07
CA ALA A 73 4.78 0.35 4.67
C ALA A 73 3.41 -0.26 4.36
N TYR A 74 3.13 -1.48 4.85
CA TYR A 74 1.80 -2.09 4.70
C TYR A 74 0.70 -1.24 5.33
N SER A 75 0.94 -0.70 6.53
CA SER A 75 -0.01 0.17 7.22
C SER A 75 -0.23 1.49 6.46
N GLY A 76 0.85 2.10 5.99
CA GLY A 76 0.81 3.32 5.18
C GLY A 76 0.01 3.14 3.89
N PHE A 77 0.24 2.05 3.15
CA PHE A 77 -0.56 1.75 1.95
C PHE A 77 -2.02 1.46 2.25
N LEU A 78 -2.31 0.79 3.36
CA LEU A 78 -3.70 0.53 3.76
C LEU A 78 -4.44 1.85 4.04
N PHE A 79 -3.81 2.77 4.78
CA PHE A 79 -4.42 4.07 5.05
C PHE A 79 -4.54 4.94 3.80
N ASP A 80 -3.53 4.96 2.92
CA ASP A 80 -3.62 5.66 1.62
C ASP A 80 -4.81 5.15 0.80
N ALA A 81 -4.97 3.83 0.69
CA ALA A 81 -6.05 3.22 -0.08
C ALA A 81 -7.45 3.44 0.56
N LEU A 82 -7.55 3.41 1.89
CA LEU A 82 -8.81 3.69 2.61
C LEU A 82 -9.23 5.16 2.45
N LEU A 83 -8.28 6.08 2.57
CA LEU A 83 -8.53 7.52 2.38
C LEU A 83 -8.90 7.82 0.93
N ALA A 84 -8.20 7.22 -0.04
CA ALA A 84 -8.53 7.36 -1.46
C ALA A 84 -9.93 6.82 -1.78
N LEU A 85 -10.28 5.63 -1.28
CA LEU A 85 -11.62 5.05 -1.42
C LEU A 85 -12.68 6.00 -0.86
N THR A 86 -12.46 6.52 0.34
CA THR A 86 -13.40 7.44 0.99
C THR A 86 -13.56 8.74 0.20
N ALA A 87 -12.46 9.30 -0.32
CA ALA A 87 -12.50 10.52 -1.12
C ALA A 87 -13.31 10.35 -2.41
N HIS A 88 -13.06 9.27 -3.17
CA HIS A 88 -13.83 8.95 -4.39
C HIS A 88 -15.33 8.73 -4.09
N LEU A 89 -15.66 8.06 -2.97
CA LEU A 89 -17.05 7.89 -2.55
C LEU A 89 -17.72 9.21 -2.15
N MET A 90 -16.97 10.13 -1.53
CA MET A 90 -17.48 11.45 -1.14
C MET A 90 -17.78 12.34 -2.34
N VAL A 91 -16.90 12.36 -3.35
CA VAL A 91 -17.10 13.18 -4.56
C VAL A 91 -17.99 12.50 -5.61
N ARG A 92 -18.30 11.21 -5.43
CA ARG A 92 -19.19 10.40 -6.30
C ARG A 92 -18.73 10.37 -7.77
N ASP A 93 -17.42 10.28 -7.99
CA ASP A 93 -16.81 10.24 -9.32
C ASP A 93 -16.78 8.83 -9.96
N HIS A 94 -17.17 7.81 -9.19
CA HIS A 94 -17.13 6.39 -9.59
C HIS A 94 -15.72 5.83 -9.86
N GLU A 95 -14.66 6.55 -9.50
CA GLU A 95 -13.26 6.14 -9.72
C GLU A 95 -12.64 5.38 -8.53
N TYR A 96 -13.46 4.83 -7.63
CA TYR A 96 -13.01 4.14 -6.42
C TYR A 96 -12.42 2.73 -6.64
N MET A 97 -12.53 2.18 -7.85
CA MET A 97 -12.15 0.78 -8.13
C MET A 97 -10.66 0.48 -7.85
N PRO A 98 -9.68 1.32 -8.25
CA PRO A 98 -8.27 1.07 -7.94
C PRO A 98 -7.99 1.05 -6.44
N ALA A 99 -8.65 1.92 -5.66
CA ALA A 99 -8.51 1.96 -4.20
C ALA A 99 -9.05 0.67 -3.55
N LEU A 100 -10.23 0.21 -3.98
CA LEU A 100 -10.83 -1.04 -3.49
C LEU A 100 -9.95 -2.26 -3.79
N LEU A 101 -9.45 -2.37 -5.02
CA LEU A 101 -8.53 -3.45 -5.41
C LEU A 101 -7.22 -3.39 -4.62
N SER A 102 -6.68 -2.19 -4.40
CA SER A 102 -5.48 -1.99 -3.59
C SER A 102 -5.67 -2.54 -2.17
N ILE A 103 -6.79 -2.24 -1.51
CA ILE A 103 -7.10 -2.76 -0.16
C ILE A 103 -7.08 -4.30 -0.16
N VAL A 104 -7.75 -4.94 -1.13
CA VAL A 104 -7.79 -6.41 -1.23
C VAL A 104 -6.38 -6.99 -1.40
N PHE A 105 -5.57 -6.41 -2.28
CA PHE A 105 -4.21 -6.89 -2.51
C PHE A 105 -3.27 -6.62 -1.34
N ILE A 106 -3.39 -5.47 -0.66
CA ILE A 106 -2.62 -5.15 0.55
C ILE A 106 -2.91 -6.19 1.65
N ILE A 107 -4.19 -6.42 1.96
CA ILE A 107 -4.61 -7.36 3.01
C ILE A 107 -4.13 -8.78 2.65
N THR A 108 -4.31 -9.19 1.39
CA THR A 108 -3.87 -10.51 0.93
C THR A 108 -2.35 -10.65 1.00
N SER A 109 -1.61 -9.66 0.51
CA SER A 109 -0.15 -9.63 0.54
C SER A 109 0.38 -9.71 1.97
N TRP A 110 -0.15 -8.87 2.87
CA TRP A 110 0.23 -8.85 4.28
C TRP A 110 -0.09 -10.17 4.99
N ALA A 111 -1.31 -10.71 4.81
CA ALA A 111 -1.72 -11.96 5.45
C ALA A 111 -0.86 -13.14 5.00
N TYR A 112 -0.51 -13.21 3.72
CA TYR A 112 0.33 -14.28 3.19
C TYR A 112 1.83 -14.06 3.44
N ASP A 113 2.30 -12.82 3.61
CA ASP A 113 3.65 -12.53 4.07
C ASP A 113 3.93 -13.21 5.41
N ARG A 114 3.01 -13.06 6.37
CA ARG A 114 3.11 -13.70 7.69
C ARG A 114 3.08 -15.23 7.60
N LYS A 115 2.33 -15.80 6.66
CA LYS A 115 2.28 -17.27 6.46
C LYS A 115 3.52 -17.85 5.79
N VAL A 116 4.26 -17.05 5.02
CA VAL A 116 5.41 -17.51 4.22
C VAL A 116 6.74 -17.17 4.90
N PHE A 117 6.82 -16.00 5.53
CA PHE A 117 8.04 -15.43 6.11
C PHE A 117 7.92 -15.12 7.61
N GLY A 118 6.73 -15.27 8.20
CA GLY A 118 6.53 -14.98 9.61
C GLY A 118 7.24 -16.00 10.50
N ASN A 119 8.32 -15.57 11.15
CA ASN A 119 8.89 -16.24 12.31
C ASN A 119 8.36 -15.56 13.57
N TYR A 120 7.10 -15.82 13.94
CA TYR A 120 6.62 -15.43 15.26
C TYR A 120 7.23 -16.37 16.30
N LYS A 121 8.42 -16.05 16.82
CA LYS A 121 8.78 -16.45 18.18
C LYS A 121 8.19 -15.38 19.10
N GLN A 122 6.98 -15.63 19.62
CA GLN A 122 6.57 -14.99 20.85
C GLN A 122 7.53 -15.48 21.93
N THR A 123 8.55 -14.70 22.25
CA THR A 123 9.25 -14.86 23.53
C THR A 123 8.25 -14.36 24.57
N ILE A 124 7.37 -15.24 25.03
CA ILE A 124 6.63 -14.98 26.27
C ILE A 124 7.74 -14.93 27.33
N ILE A 125 8.12 -13.71 27.72
CA ILE A 125 8.96 -13.53 28.89
C ILE A 125 8.07 -13.97 30.04
N ASN A 126 8.23 -15.22 30.45
CA ASN A 126 7.53 -15.80 31.57
C ASN A 126 8.09 -15.07 32.80
N HIS A 127 7.46 -13.95 33.19
CA HIS A 127 7.70 -13.34 34.48
C HIS A 127 7.00 -14.21 35.52
N GLY A 128 7.61 -15.36 35.80
CA GLY A 128 7.32 -16.11 37.00
C GLY A 128 7.72 -15.27 38.21
N LYS A 129 6.72 -14.78 38.93
CA LYS A 129 6.75 -14.57 40.37
C LYS A 129 5.41 -15.01 40.92
#